data_AF-A0A5S9NA22-F1
#
_entry.id   AF-A0A5S9NA22-F1
#
_cell.length_a   1.000
_cell.length_b   1.000
_cell.length_c   1.000
_cell.angle_alpha   90.00
_cell.angle_beta   90.00
_cell.angle_gamma   90.00
#
_symmetry.space_group_name_H-M   'P 1'
#
loop_
_entity.id
_entity.type
_entity.pdbx_description
1 polymer ?
#
loop_
_entity_poly.entity_id
_entity_poly.type
_entity_poly.pdbx_seq_one_letter_code
_entity_poly.pdbx_strand_id
1 'polypeptide(L)'
;MIVVHPTLPLADGIAFDDMTLLATGAASVITARRLLWLTEFSANGRRYGGTVLAASESEAHAIADSRGLSEVVIGLAVAVGEIDP
;
A
#
# COMPACT_ATOMS: atom_id res chain seq x y z
N MET A 1 15.26 -2.96 -10.15
CA MET A 1 14.40 -1.78 -10.01
C MET A 1 12.99 -2.20 -10.38
N ILE A 2 12.08 -2.29 -9.41
CA ILE A 2 10.67 -2.62 -9.67
C ILE A 2 10.03 -1.34 -10.21
N VAL A 3 9.52 -1.38 -11.43
CA VAL A 3 8.80 -0.26 -12.03
C VAL A 3 7.33 -0.42 -11.64
N VAL A 4 6.89 0.39 -10.68
CA VAL A 4 5.49 0.43 -10.24
C VAL A 4 4.72 1.37 -11.17
N HIS A 5 3.58 0.92 -11.68
CA HIS A 5 2.76 1.75 -12.56
C HIS A 5 2.04 2.83 -11.73
N PRO A 6 2.11 4.12 -12.13
CA PRO A 6 1.31 5.16 -11.51
C PRO A 6 -0.16 4.93 -11.90
N THR A 7 -0.95 4.40 -10.98
CA THR A 7 -2.39 4.20 -11.17
C THR A 7 -3.14 4.91 -10.06
N LEU A 8 -4.44 5.10 -10.25
CA LEU A 8 -5.34 5.52 -9.17
C LEU A 8 -5.30 4.48 -8.04
N PRO A 9 -5.45 4.88 -6.76
CA PRO A 9 -5.44 3.98 -5.59
C PRO A 9 -6.65 3.02 -5.55
N LEU A 10 -7.46 3.00 -6.60
CA LEU A 10 -8.68 2.25 -6.73
C LEU A 10 -8.54 1.28 -7.90
N ALA A 11 -8.81 0.00 -7.65
CA ALA A 11 -8.94 -1.03 -8.66
C ALA A 11 -10.30 -1.69 -8.48
N ASP A 12 -11.11 -1.76 -9.56
CA ASP A 12 -12.47 -2.33 -9.52
C ASP A 12 -13.37 -1.75 -8.41
N GLY A 13 -13.19 -0.46 -8.09
CA GLY A 13 -13.92 0.24 -7.02
C GLY A 13 -13.38 0.00 -5.61
N ILE A 14 -12.30 -0.77 -5.45
CA ILE A 14 -11.68 -1.13 -4.17
C ILE A 14 -10.42 -0.30 -3.96
N ALA A 15 -10.32 0.37 -2.81
CA ALA A 15 -9.13 1.12 -2.44
C ALA A 15 -8.04 0.17 -1.95
N PHE A 16 -6.89 0.18 -2.62
CA PHE A 16 -5.74 -0.67 -2.29
C PHE A 16 -4.56 0.11 -1.69
N ASP A 17 -4.66 1.43 -1.64
CA ASP A 17 -3.67 2.30 -1.02
C ASP A 17 -4.31 3.13 0.11
N ASP A 18 -4.19 2.64 1.34
CA ASP A 18 -4.73 3.28 2.54
C ASP A 18 -4.14 4.68 2.77
N MET A 19 -2.93 4.93 2.25
CA MET A 19 -2.24 6.20 2.39
C MET A 19 -2.79 7.29 1.47
N THR A 20 -3.46 6.96 0.36
CA THR A 20 -3.94 7.99 -0.57
C THR A 20 -5.00 8.91 0.05
N LEU A 21 -5.73 8.46 1.08
CA LEU A 21 -6.73 9.27 1.77
C LEU A 21 -6.17 10.03 2.99
N LEU A 22 -4.87 9.88 3.29
CA LEU A 22 -4.26 10.46 4.47
C LEU A 22 -3.44 11.71 4.14
N ALA A 23 -3.54 12.70 5.01
CA ALA A 23 -2.67 13.87 4.94
C ALA A 23 -1.20 13.48 5.23
N THR A 24 -0.25 14.15 4.57
CA THR A 24 1.18 13.81 4.60
C THR A 24 1.78 13.73 6.01
N GLY A 25 1.30 14.56 6.95
CA GLY A 25 1.72 14.51 8.35
C GLY A 25 1.35 13.22 9.09
N ALA A 26 0.25 12.57 8.71
CA ALA A 26 -0.15 11.28 9.29
C ALA A 26 0.77 10.14 8.84
N ALA A 27 1.28 10.20 7.61
CA ALA A 27 2.15 9.19 7.03
C ALA A 27 3.43 8.95 7.82
N SER A 28 4.07 10.04 8.25
CA SER A 28 5.30 9.97 9.03
C SER A 28 5.07 9.30 10.39
N VAL A 29 3.97 9.62 11.07
CA VAL A 29 3.62 9.05 12.37
C VAL A 29 3.29 7.56 12.25
N ILE A 30 2.52 7.19 11.24
CA ILE A 30 2.14 5.79 10.98
C ILE A 30 3.38 4.95 10.68
N THR A 31 4.26 5.46 9.82
CA THR A 31 5.51 4.76 9.44
C THR A 31 6.44 4.62 10.63
N ALA A 32 6.61 5.67 11.44
CA ALA A 32 7.39 5.61 12.68
C ALA A 32 6.86 4.57 13.67
N ARG A 33 5.54 4.31 13.66
CA ARG A 33 4.89 3.27 14.47
C ARG A 33 4.92 1.88 13.85
N ARG A 34 5.53 1.69 12.68
CA ARG A 34 5.60 0.40 11.97
C ARG A 34 4.23 -0.19 11.67
N LEU A 35 3.28 0.67 11.30
CA LEU A 35 1.91 0.27 10.97
C LEU A 35 1.65 0.22 9.46
N LEU A 36 2.60 0.68 8.64
CA LEU A 36 2.44 0.82 7.21
C LEU A 36 3.09 -0.35 6.46
N TRP A 37 2.28 -1.21 5.88
CA TRP A 37 2.70 -2.34 5.06
C TRP A 37 2.56 -2.00 3.58
N LEU A 38 3.52 -2.43 2.78
CA LEU A 38 3.54 -2.26 1.34
C LEU A 38 2.88 -3.47 0.67
N THR A 39 2.02 -3.23 -0.30
CA THR A 39 1.40 -4.30 -1.12
C THR A 39 1.78 -4.16 -2.58
N GLU A 40 1.75 -5.26 -3.32
CA GLU A 40 1.73 -5.24 -4.78
C GLU A 40 0.65 -6.18 -5.33
N PHE A 41 0.04 -5.80 -6.45
CA PHE A 41 -0.78 -6.72 -7.24
C PHE A 41 -0.46 -6.57 -8.73
N SER A 42 -0.82 -7.57 -9.52
CA SER A 42 -0.64 -7.55 -10.97
C SER A 42 -1.98 -7.67 -11.69
N ALA A 43 -2.24 -6.73 -12.60
CA ALA A 43 -3.42 -6.77 -13.46
C ALA A 43 -3.05 -6.24 -14.86
N ASN A 44 -3.66 -6.80 -15.91
CA ASN A 44 -3.46 -6.37 -17.30
C ASN A 44 -1.96 -6.28 -17.71
N GLY A 45 -1.13 -7.21 -17.23
CA GLY A 45 0.32 -7.23 -17.50
C GLY A 45 1.13 -6.13 -16.82
N ARG A 46 0.53 -5.39 -15.87
CA ARG A 46 1.17 -4.31 -15.11
C ARG A 46 1.18 -4.65 -13.63
N ARG A 47 2.17 -4.09 -12.93
CA ARG A 47 2.30 -4.19 -11.48
C ARG A 47 1.94 -2.86 -10.84
N TYR A 48 1.16 -2.94 -9.78
CA TYR A 48 0.65 -1.83 -9.01
C TYR A 48 1.10 -1.97 -7.57
N GLY A 49 1.51 -0.86 -6.97
CA GLY A 49 1.98 -0.81 -5.58
C GLY A 49 0.99 -0.07 -4.72
N GLY A 50 0.67 -0.64 -3.57
CA GLY A 50 -0.32 -0.14 -2.61
C GLY A 50 0.21 -0.15 -1.19
N THR A 51 -0.70 0.17 -0.26
CA THR A 51 -0.40 0.13 1.16
C THR A 51 -1.58 -0.38 1.99
N VAL A 52 -1.23 -0.98 3.13
CA VAL A 52 -2.16 -1.45 4.16
C VAL A 52 -1.73 -0.91 5.51
N LEU A 53 -2.67 -0.39 6.29
CA LEU A 53 -2.49 -0.09 7.71
C LEU A 53 -2.85 -1.30 8.57
N ALA A 54 -1.86 -1.86 9.25
CA ALA A 54 -2.05 -3.02 10.12
C ALA A 54 -1.06 -3.02 11.29
N ALA A 55 -1.47 -3.57 12.43
CA ALA A 55 -0.63 -3.70 13.62
C ALA A 55 0.34 -4.89 13.53
N SER A 56 0.15 -5.80 12.58
CA SER A 56 1.02 -6.96 12.36
C SER A 56 1.03 -7.43 10.90
N GLU A 57 2.03 -8.24 10.55
CA GLU A 57 2.15 -8.84 9.21
C GLU A 57 0.94 -9.73 8.89
N SER A 58 0.51 -10.56 9.85
CA SER A 58 -0.65 -11.44 9.69
C SER A 58 -1.94 -10.67 9.43
N GLU A 59 -2.11 -9.52 10.09
CA GLU A 59 -3.26 -8.64 9.86
C GLU A 59 -3.15 -7.95 8.50
N ALA A 60 -1.94 -7.52 8.10
CA ALA A 60 -1.71 -6.94 6.78
C ALA A 60 -2.11 -7.91 5.65
N HIS A 61 -1.73 -9.18 5.77
CA HIS A 61 -2.14 -10.22 4.84
C HIS A 61 -3.65 -10.44 4.84
N ALA A 62 -4.28 -10.51 6.02
CA ALA A 62 -5.72 -10.69 6.11
C ALA A 62 -6.50 -9.53 5.46
N ILE A 63 -6.03 -8.29 5.61
CA ILE A 63 -6.62 -7.12 4.95
C ILE A 63 -6.41 -7.18 3.44
N ALA A 64 -5.19 -7.44 2.97
CA ALA A 64 -4.87 -7.54 1.55
C ALA A 64 -5.71 -8.64 0.86
N ASP A 65 -5.84 -9.80 1.49
CA ASP A 65 -6.69 -10.90 1.01
C ASP A 65 -8.17 -10.48 0.95
N SER A 66 -8.66 -9.77 1.97
CA SER A 66 -10.06 -9.33 2.03
C SER A 66 -10.44 -8.32 0.95
N ARG A 67 -9.47 -7.59 0.38
CA ARG A 67 -9.69 -6.68 -0.75
C ARG A 67 -9.95 -7.43 -2.06
N GLY A 68 -9.62 -8.71 -2.16
CA GLY A 68 -9.96 -9.54 -3.34
C GLY A 68 -9.19 -9.20 -4.62
N LEU A 69 -8.14 -8.37 -4.54
CA LEU A 69 -7.32 -7.95 -5.68
C LEU A 69 -6.12 -8.88 -5.93
N SER A 70 -5.99 -9.96 -5.16
CA SER A 70 -4.78 -10.82 -5.11
C SER A 70 -3.51 -10.01 -4.81
N GLU A 71 -3.64 -9.02 -3.91
CA GLU A 71 -2.53 -8.25 -3.37
C GLU A 71 -1.61 -9.13 -2.52
N VAL A 72 -0.31 -8.90 -2.63
CA VAL A 72 0.71 -9.55 -1.81
C VAL A 72 1.39 -8.49 -0.96
N VAL A 73 1.51 -8.74 0.35
CA VAL A 73 2.34 -7.92 1.24
C VAL A 73 3.82 -8.16 0.91
N ILE A 74 4.54 -7.11 0.55
CA ILE A 74 5.95 -7.19 0.13
C ILE A 74 6.94 -6.70 1.20
N GLY A 75 6.44 -6.08 2.26
CA GLY A 75 7.27 -5.65 3.38
C GLY A 75 6.68 -4.48 4.16
N LEU A 76 7.43 -4.03 5.16
CA LEU A 76 7.07 -2.92 6.02
C LEU A 76 7.75 -1.63 5.54
N ALA A 77 7.02 -0.52 5.48
CA ALA A 77 7.59 0.78 5.19
C ALA A 77 8.45 1.27 6.36
N VAL A 78 9.66 1.75 6.05
CA VAL A 78 10.63 2.27 7.04
C VAL A 78 10.76 3.78 7.00
N ALA A 79 10.35 4.41 5.90
CA ALA A 79 10.29 5.84 5.71
C ALA A 79 9.24 6.16 4.64
N VAL A 80 8.67 7.35 4.71
CA VAL A 80 7.83 7.93 3.65
C VAL A 80 8.52 9.21 3.18
N GLY A 81 8.68 9.35 1.88
CA GLY A 81 9.21 10.56 1.25
C GLY A 81 8.09 11.31 0.54
N GLU A 82 8.19 12.63 0.47
CA GLU A 82 7.44 13.40 -0.53
C GLU A 82 8.11 13.18 -1.89
N ILE A 83 7.33 12.74 -2.87
CA ILE A 83 7.75 12.81 -4.27
C ILE A 83 7.39 14.22 -4.73
N ASP A 84 8.39 15.07 -4.90
CA ASP A 84 8.23 16.38 -5.56
C ASP A 84 7.74 16.11 -7.00
N PRO A 85 6.60 16.69 -7.44
CA PRO A 85 5.94 16.36 -8.71
C PRO A 85 6.78 16.63 -9.96
#